data_AF-A0A2D7JI65-F1
#
_entry.id   AF-A0A2D7JI65-F1
#
_cell.length_a   1.000
_cell.length_b   1.000
_cell.length_c   1.000
_cell.angle_alpha   90.00
_cell.angle_beta   90.00
_cell.angle_gamma   90.00
#
_symmetry.space_group_name_H-M   'P 1'
#
loop_
_entity.id
_entity.type
_entity.pdbx_description
1 polymer ?
#
loop_
_entity_poly.entity_id
_entity_poly.type
_entity_poly.pdbx_seq_one_letter_code
_entity_poly.pdbx_strand_id
1 'polypeptide(L)'
;MSIKSSKSLSMQGEIIPADLLKKMDESFLNEDLSSKLVRDGYLLLRSVYDPNKVEVARDEILWHLHQVGEVNEPYHLGVYSGKSHRRTIYKTTKELGNFWKKVSENKSLRDVINSKYILKVMDKIFGVETTHFSFAWLRAMVQGKASPVHIDHPYMNRGTDKLVTCWSPLSRIEENEGTLYVMQNSHLWSDIKNKFFGLDIDASPSSPGHIQEHPLELVNRKKSSFLTTSFSPGDCLIFGMFTVHGSFDNNSSTGKIRLSCDTRFQPKSEPMDPRFSGLFPEAHKGLGYGCLSASLPLTETSNPK
;
A
#
# COMPACT_ATOMS: atom_id res chain seq x y z
N MET A 1 -12.15 25.04 25.74
CA MET A 1 -11.19 24.16 25.04
C MET A 1 -11.98 23.21 24.17
N SER A 2 -11.85 23.34 22.85
CA SER A 2 -12.67 22.63 21.87
C SER A 2 -12.29 21.14 21.85
N ILE A 3 -13.27 20.27 22.11
CA ILE A 3 -13.18 18.84 21.86
C ILE A 3 -13.03 18.70 20.34
N LYS A 4 -11.80 18.47 19.86
CA LYS A 4 -11.58 17.98 18.50
C LYS A 4 -12.31 16.63 18.44
N SER A 5 -13.50 16.61 17.85
CA SER A 5 -14.14 15.37 17.41
C SER A 5 -13.08 14.60 16.61
N SER A 6 -12.61 13.48 17.14
CA SER A 6 -11.85 12.53 16.34
C SER A 6 -12.81 12.11 15.23
N LYS A 7 -12.49 12.49 13.99
CA LYS A 7 -13.28 12.05 12.84
C LYS A 7 -13.21 10.52 12.82
N SER A 8 -14.37 9.87 12.86
CA SER A 8 -14.46 8.41 12.95
C SER A 8 -13.80 7.73 11.75
N LEU A 9 -13.12 6.61 12.01
CA LEU A 9 -12.64 5.70 10.97
C LEU A 9 -13.83 4.92 10.41
N SER A 10 -13.83 4.68 9.10
CA SER A 10 -14.83 3.83 8.45
C SER A 10 -14.19 2.85 7.47
N MET A 11 -14.89 1.76 7.18
CA MET A 11 -14.62 0.88 6.06
C MET A 11 -15.91 0.63 5.32
N GLN A 12 -15.91 0.84 4.00
CA GLN A 12 -17.10 0.64 3.17
C GLN A 12 -18.30 1.48 3.65
N GLY A 13 -18.02 2.66 4.22
CA GLY A 13 -19.03 3.56 4.78
C GLY A 13 -19.51 3.22 6.20
N GLU A 14 -19.10 2.09 6.77
CA GLU A 14 -19.46 1.70 8.14
C GLU A 14 -18.43 2.23 9.15
N ILE A 15 -18.89 2.89 10.21
CA ILE A 15 -18.03 3.39 11.28
C ILE A 15 -17.45 2.22 12.08
N ILE A 16 -16.15 2.28 12.34
CA ILE A 16 -15.45 1.25 13.11
C ILE A 16 -15.58 1.54 14.61
N PRO A 17 -16.06 0.57 15.41
CA PRO A 17 -16.14 0.70 16.87
C PRO A 17 -14.78 1.04 17.49
N ALA A 18 -14.78 1.99 18.44
CA ALA A 18 -13.55 2.51 19.05
C ALA A 18 -12.77 1.46 19.85
N ASP A 19 -13.45 0.48 20.42
CA ASP A 19 -12.87 -0.65 21.16
C ASP A 19 -12.12 -1.65 20.26
N LEU A 20 -12.42 -1.65 18.94
CA LEU A 20 -11.69 -2.44 17.95
C LEU A 20 -10.48 -1.70 17.37
N LEU A 21 -10.27 -0.43 17.73
CA LEU A 21 -9.19 0.41 17.22
C LEU A 21 -8.07 0.54 18.25
N LYS A 22 -6.83 0.31 17.83
CA LYS A 22 -5.63 0.54 18.65
C LYS A 22 -4.56 1.25 17.85
N LYS A 23 -3.63 1.90 18.56
CA LYS A 23 -2.46 2.51 17.95
C LYS A 23 -1.40 1.48 17.61
N MET A 24 -0.72 1.70 16.49
CA MET A 24 0.53 1.00 16.19
C MET A 24 1.64 1.47 17.13
N ASP A 25 2.48 0.52 17.57
CA ASP A 25 3.70 0.78 18.29
C ASP A 25 4.82 1.16 17.31
N GLU A 26 5.56 2.21 17.66
CA GLU A 26 6.70 2.64 16.86
C GLU A 26 7.89 1.71 17.06
N SER A 27 8.64 1.52 15.98
CA SER A 27 9.93 0.85 15.97
C SER A 27 11.03 1.87 15.73
N PHE A 28 12.21 1.59 16.27
CA PHE A 28 13.36 2.48 16.22
C PHE A 28 14.55 1.77 15.58
N LEU A 29 15.31 2.51 14.77
CA LEU A 29 16.42 1.96 14.00
C LEU A 29 17.56 1.39 14.85
N ASN A 30 17.59 1.62 16.15
CA ASN A 30 18.54 1.02 17.09
C ASN A 30 18.08 -0.34 17.66
N GLU A 31 16.79 -0.70 17.54
CA GLU A 31 16.24 -1.98 18.01
C GLU A 31 16.63 -3.16 17.10
N ASP A 32 16.46 -4.39 17.59
CA ASP A 32 16.47 -5.59 16.74
C ASP A 32 15.17 -5.65 15.91
N LEU A 33 15.22 -5.08 14.71
CA LEU A 33 14.09 -4.99 13.81
C LEU A 33 13.62 -6.37 13.31
N SER A 34 14.54 -7.34 13.19
CA SER A 34 14.20 -8.69 12.73
C SER A 34 13.35 -9.40 13.77
N SER A 35 13.81 -9.44 15.02
CA SER A 35 13.06 -10.02 16.13
C SER A 35 11.73 -9.31 16.37
N LYS A 36 11.69 -7.98 16.23
CA LYS A 36 10.47 -7.18 16.41
C LYS A 36 9.44 -7.46 15.32
N LEU A 37 9.87 -7.58 14.05
CA LEU A 37 8.98 -7.94 12.95
C LEU A 37 8.38 -9.35 13.14
N VAL A 38 9.16 -10.31 13.61
CA VAL A 38 8.67 -11.68 13.91
C VAL A 38 7.64 -11.65 15.05
N ARG A 39 7.93 -10.89 16.12
CA ARG A 39 7.08 -10.78 17.30
C ARG A 39 5.75 -10.08 16.97
N ASP A 40 5.82 -8.90 16.36
CA ASP A 40 4.69 -7.98 16.25
C ASP A 40 3.95 -8.09 14.90
N GLY A 41 4.59 -8.66 13.88
CA GLY A 41 4.04 -8.82 12.54
C GLY A 41 4.14 -7.59 11.65
N TYR A 42 4.62 -6.47 12.19
CA TYR A 42 4.89 -5.23 11.48
C TYR A 42 5.99 -4.40 12.16
N LEU A 43 6.50 -3.40 11.45
CA LEU A 43 7.37 -2.34 11.96
C LEU A 43 6.85 -0.99 11.44
N LEU A 44 6.47 -0.09 12.34
CA LEU A 44 6.22 1.31 12.00
C LEU A 44 7.50 2.11 12.26
N LEU A 45 8.13 2.63 11.20
CA LEU A 45 9.34 3.44 11.32
C LEU A 45 9.04 4.88 10.90
N ARG A 46 9.44 5.84 11.72
CA ARG A 46 9.27 7.27 11.45
C ARG A 46 10.49 7.86 10.75
N SER A 47 10.25 8.78 9.82
CA SER A 47 11.31 9.59 9.18
C SER A 47 12.49 8.79 8.60
N VAL A 48 12.21 7.65 7.97
CA VAL A 48 13.20 6.83 7.23
C VAL A 48 13.61 7.53 5.93
N TYR A 49 12.63 8.06 5.19
CA TYR A 49 12.88 8.81 3.96
C TYR A 49 13.08 10.29 4.25
N ASP A 50 13.81 10.97 3.35
CA ASP A 50 13.92 12.42 3.32
C ASP A 50 12.55 13.05 2.96
N PRO A 51 11.89 13.77 3.88
CA PRO A 51 10.55 14.30 3.65
C PRO A 51 10.47 15.26 2.45
N ASN A 52 11.53 16.00 2.15
CA ASN A 52 11.57 16.92 1.01
C ASN A 52 11.55 16.15 -0.31
N LYS A 53 12.25 15.00 -0.38
CA LYS A 53 12.22 14.13 -1.56
C LYS A 53 10.86 13.47 -1.74
N VAL A 54 10.22 13.09 -0.63
CA VAL A 54 8.85 12.55 -0.66
C VAL A 54 7.88 13.60 -1.21
N GLU A 55 8.00 14.85 -0.79
CA GLU A 55 7.19 15.96 -1.28
C GLU A 55 7.40 16.23 -2.78
N VAL A 56 8.64 16.27 -3.26
CA VAL A 56 8.94 16.39 -4.69
C VAL A 56 8.30 15.24 -5.50
N ALA A 57 8.43 14.00 -5.03
CA ALA A 57 7.82 12.85 -5.69
C ALA A 57 6.30 12.94 -5.71
N ARG A 58 5.69 13.35 -4.60
CA ARG A 58 4.26 13.56 -4.46
C ARG A 58 3.76 14.60 -5.46
N ASP A 59 4.42 15.73 -5.55
CA ASP A 59 3.97 16.84 -6.40
C ASP A 59 4.08 16.48 -7.89
N GLU A 60 5.10 15.71 -8.29
CA GLU A 60 5.20 15.20 -9.66
C GLU A 60 4.08 14.18 -10.00
N ILE A 61 3.70 13.32 -9.04
CA ILE A 61 2.54 12.43 -9.20
C ILE A 61 1.25 13.25 -9.36
N LEU A 62 1.04 14.23 -8.48
CA LEU A 62 -0.14 15.11 -8.52
C LEU A 62 -0.20 15.93 -9.81
N TRP A 63 0.94 16.38 -10.31
CA TRP A 63 1.03 17.05 -11.60
C TRP A 63 0.55 16.14 -12.74
N HIS A 64 0.99 14.87 -12.79
CA HIS A 64 0.49 13.92 -13.80
C HIS A 64 -1.02 13.69 -13.72
N LEU A 65 -1.57 13.58 -12.50
CA LEU A 65 -3.02 13.45 -12.30
C LEU A 65 -3.76 14.74 -12.72
N HIS A 66 -3.18 15.91 -12.46
CA HIS A 66 -3.70 17.18 -12.92
C HIS A 66 -3.73 17.26 -14.46
N GLN A 67 -2.69 16.78 -15.17
CA GLN A 67 -2.64 16.76 -16.64
C GLN A 67 -3.79 15.94 -17.28
N VAL A 68 -4.34 14.95 -16.56
CA VAL A 68 -5.51 14.19 -17.00
C VAL A 68 -6.82 14.69 -16.38
N GLY A 69 -6.81 15.85 -15.73
CA GLY A 69 -7.96 16.53 -15.16
C GLY A 69 -8.48 15.94 -13.84
N GLU A 70 -7.71 15.08 -13.17
CA GLU A 70 -8.12 14.40 -11.93
C GLU A 70 -7.80 15.19 -10.66
N VAL A 71 -6.89 16.16 -10.74
CA VAL A 71 -6.51 17.03 -9.62
C VAL A 71 -6.78 18.49 -9.99
N ASN A 72 -7.40 19.23 -9.07
CA ASN A 72 -7.68 20.66 -9.23
C ASN A 72 -6.40 21.51 -9.14
N GLU A 73 -6.40 22.68 -9.77
CA GLU A 73 -5.39 23.71 -9.47
C GLU A 73 -5.72 24.43 -8.14
N PRO A 74 -4.72 24.75 -7.31
CA PRO A 74 -3.30 24.42 -7.47
C PRO A 74 -3.00 22.94 -7.16
N TYR A 75 -2.38 22.21 -8.10
CA TYR A 75 -2.29 20.74 -8.06
C TYR A 75 -1.56 20.17 -6.84
N HIS A 76 -0.62 20.91 -6.26
CA HIS A 76 0.12 20.52 -5.06
C HIS A 76 -0.77 20.35 -3.82
N LEU A 77 -2.02 20.87 -3.82
CA LEU A 77 -2.98 20.58 -2.76
C LEU A 77 -3.53 19.15 -2.85
N GLY A 78 -3.43 18.50 -4.01
CA GLY A 78 -3.86 17.12 -4.24
C GLY A 78 -5.35 16.91 -4.03
N VAL A 79 -6.16 17.94 -4.33
CA VAL A 79 -7.62 17.88 -4.23
C VAL A 79 -8.19 17.23 -5.48
N TYR A 80 -8.95 16.16 -5.29
CA TYR A 80 -9.63 15.46 -6.37
C TYR A 80 -10.67 16.36 -7.06
N SER A 81 -10.66 16.38 -8.40
CA SER A 81 -11.54 17.23 -9.19
C SER A 81 -12.95 16.68 -9.39
N GLY A 82 -13.15 15.38 -9.12
CA GLY A 82 -14.37 14.66 -9.50
C GLY A 82 -14.46 14.29 -10.98
N LYS A 83 -13.42 14.55 -11.77
CA LYS A 83 -13.38 14.35 -13.23
C LYS A 83 -12.15 13.54 -13.63
N SER A 84 -12.17 12.95 -14.83
CA SER A 84 -10.99 12.37 -15.45
C SER A 84 -11.13 12.36 -16.97
N HIS A 85 -10.09 12.82 -17.66
CA HIS A 85 -9.92 12.66 -19.11
C HIS A 85 -9.02 11.47 -19.46
N ARG A 86 -8.58 10.70 -18.44
CA ARG A 86 -7.63 9.60 -18.63
C ARG A 86 -8.19 8.55 -19.61
N ARG A 87 -9.49 8.22 -19.56
CA ARG A 87 -10.14 7.30 -20.51
C ARG A 87 -10.25 7.84 -21.93
N THR A 88 -10.36 9.17 -22.08
CA THR A 88 -10.39 9.84 -23.39
C THR A 88 -9.02 9.79 -24.08
N ILE A 89 -7.94 9.89 -23.29
CA ILE A 89 -6.56 9.88 -23.76
C ILE A 89 -6.03 8.44 -23.93
N TYR A 90 -6.33 7.57 -22.96
CA TYR A 90 -5.87 6.18 -22.87
C TYR A 90 -7.08 5.25 -22.90
N LYS A 91 -7.34 4.64 -24.06
CA LYS A 91 -8.61 3.93 -24.34
C LYS A 91 -8.59 2.50 -23.79
N THR A 92 -7.44 1.86 -23.81
CA THR A 92 -7.27 0.45 -23.45
C THR A 92 -6.62 0.25 -22.08
N THR A 93 -6.81 -0.92 -21.47
CA THR A 93 -6.11 -1.31 -20.23
C THR A 93 -4.59 -1.21 -20.36
N LYS A 94 -4.05 -1.55 -21.53
CA LYS A 94 -2.61 -1.45 -21.81
C LYS A 94 -2.14 0.01 -21.79
N GLU A 95 -2.87 0.91 -22.43
CA GLU A 95 -2.54 2.34 -22.45
C GLU A 95 -2.65 2.98 -21.06
N LEU A 96 -3.67 2.62 -20.28
CA LEU A 96 -3.77 3.03 -18.88
C LEU A 96 -2.62 2.49 -18.03
N GLY A 97 -2.24 1.24 -18.25
CA GLY A 97 -1.05 0.64 -17.63
C GLY A 97 0.22 1.42 -17.98
N ASN A 98 0.40 1.83 -19.23
CA ASN A 98 1.54 2.63 -19.66
C ASN A 98 1.56 4.02 -19.00
N PHE A 99 0.41 4.68 -18.88
CA PHE A 99 0.29 5.92 -18.12
C PHE A 99 0.72 5.70 -16.68
N TRP A 100 0.19 4.66 -16.03
CA TRP A 100 0.50 4.40 -14.63
C TRP A 100 1.94 3.95 -14.40
N LYS A 101 2.55 3.22 -15.35
CA LYS A 101 3.98 2.89 -15.39
C LYS A 101 4.81 4.16 -15.42
N LYS A 102 4.50 5.11 -16.31
CA LYS A 102 5.19 6.40 -16.42
C LYS A 102 5.21 7.11 -15.06
N VAL A 103 4.05 7.23 -14.41
CA VAL A 103 3.95 7.89 -13.09
C VAL A 103 4.73 7.12 -12.02
N SER A 104 4.65 5.78 -12.02
CA SER A 104 5.26 4.93 -11.00
C SER A 104 6.78 4.76 -11.14
N GLU A 105 7.32 5.01 -12.33
CA GLU A 105 8.76 4.92 -12.63
C GLU A 105 9.45 6.27 -12.68
N ASN A 106 8.74 7.37 -12.42
CA ASN A 106 9.34 8.69 -12.31
C ASN A 106 10.50 8.69 -11.33
N LYS A 107 11.59 9.36 -11.72
CA LYS A 107 12.86 9.33 -10.98
C LYS A 107 12.68 9.80 -9.54
N SER A 108 11.90 10.85 -9.31
CA SER A 108 11.62 11.40 -7.96
C SER A 108 11.04 10.35 -7.01
N LEU A 109 10.04 9.59 -7.46
CA LEU A 109 9.44 8.51 -6.69
C LEU A 109 10.46 7.39 -6.45
N ARG A 110 11.17 6.96 -7.50
CA ARG A 110 12.13 5.84 -7.42
C ARG A 110 13.31 6.15 -6.49
N ASP A 111 13.79 7.39 -6.49
CA ASP A 111 14.84 7.87 -5.59
C ASP A 111 14.43 7.80 -4.11
N VAL A 112 13.12 7.85 -3.81
CA VAL A 112 12.57 7.70 -2.45
C VAL A 112 12.42 6.22 -2.09
N ILE A 113 11.59 5.49 -2.85
CA ILE A 113 11.18 4.11 -2.48
C ILE A 113 12.30 3.08 -2.64
N ASN A 114 13.35 3.39 -3.42
CA ASN A 114 14.53 2.56 -3.58
C ASN A 114 15.78 3.24 -2.98
N SER A 115 15.60 4.21 -2.09
CA SER A 115 16.72 4.95 -1.50
C SER A 115 17.66 4.05 -0.71
N LYS A 116 18.92 4.47 -0.60
CA LYS A 116 19.89 3.83 0.31
C LYS A 116 19.43 3.77 1.76
N TYR A 117 18.46 4.60 2.17
CA TYR A 117 17.96 4.62 3.55
C TYR A 117 17.07 3.41 3.82
N ILE A 118 16.09 3.13 2.96
CA ILE A 118 15.24 1.95 3.12
C ILE A 118 16.02 0.65 2.88
N LEU A 119 16.98 0.64 1.95
CA LEU A 119 17.85 -0.52 1.75
C LEU A 119 18.62 -0.88 3.02
N LYS A 120 19.18 0.11 3.74
CA LYS A 120 19.85 -0.14 5.03
C LYS A 120 18.91 -0.69 6.11
N VAL A 121 17.66 -0.24 6.14
CA VAL A 121 16.64 -0.78 7.06
C VAL A 121 16.39 -2.25 6.74
N MET A 122 16.24 -2.57 5.46
CA MET A 122 15.99 -3.94 5.02
C MET A 122 17.19 -4.85 5.25
N ASP A 123 18.41 -4.36 4.98
CA ASP A 123 19.65 -5.10 5.30
C ASP A 123 19.73 -5.44 6.78
N LYS A 124 19.26 -4.54 7.66
CA LYS A 124 19.16 -4.80 9.10
C LYS A 124 18.11 -5.86 9.43
N ILE A 125 16.96 -5.84 8.76
CA ILE A 125 15.87 -6.82 8.96
C ILE A 125 16.32 -8.22 8.51
N PHE A 126 16.97 -8.32 7.35
CA PHE A 126 17.39 -9.59 6.75
C PHE A 126 18.76 -10.08 7.24
N GLY A 127 19.61 -9.20 7.76
CA GLY A 127 20.98 -9.51 8.17
C GLY A 127 21.96 -9.71 7.00
N VAL A 128 21.53 -9.43 5.77
CA VAL A 128 22.29 -9.61 4.52
C VAL A 128 21.92 -8.52 3.52
N GLU A 129 22.68 -8.38 2.44
CA GLU A 129 22.35 -7.42 1.37
C GLU A 129 20.97 -7.73 0.77
N THR A 130 20.15 -6.69 0.66
CA THR A 130 18.77 -6.75 0.19
C THR A 130 18.65 -6.23 -1.24
N THR A 131 17.66 -6.75 -1.95
CA THR A 131 17.16 -6.23 -3.22
C THR A 131 15.64 -6.02 -3.15
N HIS A 132 15.06 -5.42 -4.18
CA HIS A 132 13.63 -5.18 -4.26
C HIS A 132 13.08 -5.52 -5.66
N PHE A 133 11.78 -5.75 -5.72
CA PHE A 133 11.09 -5.84 -7.00
C PHE A 133 11.24 -4.52 -7.78
N SER A 134 11.33 -4.60 -9.11
CA SER A 134 11.31 -3.40 -9.93
C SER A 134 9.90 -2.82 -10.00
N PHE A 135 8.86 -3.64 -9.88
CA PHE A 135 7.48 -3.17 -9.83
C PHE A 135 7.18 -2.36 -8.55
N ALA A 136 6.42 -1.28 -8.69
CA ALA A 136 6.02 -0.41 -7.58
C ALA A 136 4.50 -0.23 -7.56
N TRP A 137 3.86 -0.51 -6.43
CA TRP A 137 2.41 -0.40 -6.29
C TRP A 137 2.04 1.01 -5.86
N LEU A 138 2.13 1.97 -6.78
CA LEU A 138 1.63 3.32 -6.54
C LEU A 138 0.10 3.30 -6.46
N ARG A 139 -0.45 3.97 -5.44
CA ARG A 139 -1.89 4.06 -5.18
C ARG A 139 -2.31 5.50 -4.99
N ALA A 140 -3.46 5.85 -5.58
CA ALA A 140 -4.17 7.10 -5.37
C ALA A 140 -5.59 6.78 -4.91
N MET A 141 -5.95 7.19 -3.70
CA MET A 141 -7.25 6.91 -3.09
C MET A 141 -8.02 8.21 -2.88
N VAL A 142 -9.12 8.37 -3.62
CA VAL A 142 -10.07 9.47 -3.45
C VAL A 142 -11.00 9.21 -2.27
N GLN A 143 -11.82 10.21 -1.91
CA GLN A 143 -12.76 10.10 -0.79
C GLN A 143 -13.67 8.86 -0.92
N GLY A 144 -13.88 8.16 0.20
CA GLY A 144 -14.71 6.96 0.29
C GLY A 144 -14.11 5.70 -0.35
N LYS A 145 -12.88 5.74 -0.86
CA LYS A 145 -12.16 4.56 -1.35
C LYS A 145 -11.25 3.98 -0.27
N ALA A 146 -11.12 2.66 -0.30
CA ALA A 146 -10.27 1.86 0.58
C ALA A 146 -9.63 0.71 -0.19
N SER A 147 -8.59 0.10 0.40
CA SER A 147 -8.04 -1.19 -0.04
C SER A 147 -8.74 -2.32 0.72
N PRO A 148 -9.19 -3.38 0.02
CA PRO A 148 -9.85 -4.51 0.67
C PRO A 148 -8.92 -5.23 1.64
N VAL A 149 -9.50 -5.95 2.60
CA VAL A 149 -8.73 -6.78 3.54
C VAL A 149 -8.12 -7.98 2.81
N HIS A 150 -6.82 -8.17 2.98
CA HIS A 150 -6.08 -9.26 2.34
C HIS A 150 -4.77 -9.57 3.07
N ILE A 151 -4.08 -10.59 2.57
CA ILE A 151 -2.66 -10.83 2.78
C ILE A 151 -1.96 -10.77 1.41
N ASP A 152 -0.66 -10.53 1.39
CA ASP A 152 0.08 -10.35 0.13
C ASP A 152 0.46 -11.66 -0.56
N HIS A 153 0.61 -12.77 0.20
CA HIS A 153 1.14 -14.04 -0.32
C HIS A 153 0.47 -14.53 -1.61
N PRO A 154 -0.88 -14.51 -1.77
CA PRO A 154 -1.51 -14.99 -2.99
C PRO A 154 -1.12 -14.27 -4.28
N TYR A 155 -0.62 -13.04 -4.14
CA TYR A 155 -0.24 -12.17 -5.24
C TYR A 155 1.25 -12.25 -5.55
N MET A 156 2.09 -12.57 -4.56
CA MET A 156 3.54 -12.51 -4.67
C MET A 156 4.18 -13.71 -3.96
N ASN A 157 4.33 -14.82 -4.68
CA ASN A 157 4.80 -16.10 -4.13
C ASN A 157 5.67 -16.95 -5.08
N ARG A 158 6.08 -16.46 -6.27
CA ARG A 158 6.94 -17.21 -7.18
C ARG A 158 8.41 -16.87 -6.95
N GLY A 159 8.94 -17.14 -5.76
CA GLY A 159 10.31 -16.78 -5.42
C GLY A 159 10.66 -17.25 -4.02
N THR A 160 11.33 -16.40 -3.27
CA THR A 160 11.65 -16.67 -1.86
C THR A 160 10.45 -16.39 -0.93
N ASP A 161 10.36 -17.17 0.14
CA ASP A 161 9.43 -16.89 1.25
C ASP A 161 9.92 -15.75 2.17
N LYS A 162 11.17 -15.28 1.99
CA LYS A 162 11.77 -14.15 2.71
C LYS A 162 11.43 -12.82 2.03
N LEU A 163 10.14 -12.54 1.92
CA LEU A 163 9.62 -11.33 1.27
C LEU A 163 8.89 -10.45 2.30
N VAL A 164 9.18 -9.15 2.29
CA VAL A 164 8.47 -8.16 3.13
C VAL A 164 7.91 -7.03 2.28
N THR A 165 6.76 -6.53 2.71
CA THR A 165 6.12 -5.33 2.17
C THR A 165 6.67 -4.11 2.87
N CYS A 166 6.98 -3.06 2.12
CA CYS A 166 7.17 -1.72 2.64
C CYS A 166 6.11 -0.79 2.04
N TRP A 167 5.18 -0.32 2.87
CA TRP A 167 4.20 0.69 2.51
C TRP A 167 4.73 2.08 2.86
N SER A 168 4.79 2.96 1.87
CA SER A 168 5.36 4.31 2.01
C SER A 168 4.28 5.38 1.75
N PRO A 169 3.85 6.15 2.76
CA PRO A 169 2.99 7.30 2.56
C PRO A 169 3.75 8.40 1.79
N LEU A 170 3.11 8.97 0.77
CA LEU A 170 3.69 10.05 -0.03
C LEU A 170 3.18 11.43 0.37
N SER A 171 2.34 11.51 1.40
CA SER A 171 1.81 12.75 1.95
C SER A 171 1.56 12.56 3.44
N ARG A 172 1.32 13.65 4.17
CA ARG A 172 0.70 13.56 5.49
C ARG A 172 -0.67 12.90 5.34
N ILE A 173 -1.00 11.92 6.15
CA ILE A 173 -2.29 11.23 6.17
C ILE A 173 -2.80 11.29 7.60
N GLU A 174 -3.85 12.09 7.83
CA GLU A 174 -4.52 12.04 9.13
C GLU A 174 -5.17 10.67 9.32
N GLU A 175 -5.42 10.30 10.56
CA GLU A 175 -5.94 8.99 10.93
C GLU A 175 -7.14 8.56 10.06
N ASN A 176 -8.09 9.47 9.84
CA ASN A 176 -9.30 9.22 9.06
C ASN A 176 -9.17 9.44 7.54
N GLU A 177 -7.97 9.72 7.00
CA GLU A 177 -7.74 9.95 5.56
C GLU A 177 -7.29 8.67 4.83
N GLY A 178 -7.85 7.53 5.22
CA GLY A 178 -7.61 6.25 4.55
C GLY A 178 -6.24 5.64 4.85
N THR A 179 -5.85 5.69 6.13
CA THR A 179 -4.64 5.05 6.66
C THR A 179 -4.65 3.54 6.45
N LEU A 180 -3.45 2.95 6.31
CA LEU A 180 -3.31 1.51 6.33
C LEU A 180 -3.52 1.00 7.76
N TYR A 181 -4.16 -0.16 7.90
CA TYR A 181 -4.21 -0.89 9.15
C TYR A 181 -3.62 -2.28 8.99
N VAL A 182 -3.14 -2.84 10.09
CA VAL A 182 -2.90 -4.28 10.23
C VAL A 182 -3.79 -4.83 11.34
N MET A 183 -4.25 -6.07 11.23
CA MET A 183 -4.96 -6.72 12.33
C MET A 183 -3.94 -7.27 13.34
N GLN A 184 -4.13 -6.93 14.61
CA GLN A 184 -3.22 -7.32 15.70
C GLN A 184 -3.01 -8.84 15.72
N ASN A 185 -1.74 -9.27 15.75
CA ASN A 185 -1.29 -10.66 15.78
C ASN A 185 -1.74 -11.51 14.57
N SER A 186 -2.19 -10.88 13.48
CA SER A 186 -2.75 -11.62 12.33
C SER A 186 -1.73 -12.42 11.55
N HIS A 187 -0.45 -12.06 11.61
CA HIS A 187 0.65 -12.84 11.06
C HIS A 187 0.79 -14.24 11.70
N LEU A 188 0.17 -14.46 12.86
CA LEU A 188 0.15 -15.74 13.58
C LEU A 188 -1.10 -16.60 13.29
N TRP A 189 -2.05 -16.12 12.47
CA TRP A 189 -3.30 -16.85 12.21
C TRP A 189 -3.09 -18.00 11.22
N SER A 190 -2.90 -19.21 11.76
CA SER A 190 -2.63 -20.42 10.99
C SER A 190 -3.75 -20.82 10.02
N ASP A 191 -5.01 -20.61 10.36
CA ASP A 191 -6.16 -20.87 9.46
C ASP A 191 -6.12 -19.98 8.21
N ILE A 192 -5.80 -18.68 8.37
CA ILE A 192 -5.63 -17.77 7.25
C ILE A 192 -4.39 -18.15 6.45
N LYS A 193 -3.25 -18.36 7.11
CA LYS A 193 -2.02 -18.80 6.43
C LYS A 193 -2.25 -20.07 5.61
N ASN A 194 -2.83 -21.11 6.20
CA ASN A 194 -3.05 -22.41 5.55
C ASN A 194 -4.03 -22.30 4.37
N LYS A 195 -5.03 -21.42 4.45
CA LYS A 195 -5.99 -21.19 3.34
C LYS A 195 -5.32 -20.61 2.10
N PHE A 196 -4.32 -19.74 2.28
CA PHE A 196 -3.73 -18.96 1.20
C PHE A 196 -2.30 -19.38 0.82
N PHE A 197 -1.65 -20.20 1.64
CA PHE A 197 -0.30 -20.69 1.37
C PHE A 197 -0.26 -21.47 0.05
N GLY A 198 0.68 -21.11 -0.82
CA GLY A 198 0.82 -21.69 -2.17
C GLY A 198 -0.27 -21.29 -3.18
N LEU A 199 -1.32 -20.56 -2.79
CA LEU A 199 -2.30 -20.05 -3.75
C LEU A 199 -1.64 -18.99 -4.63
N ASP A 200 -1.61 -19.18 -5.93
CA ASP A 200 -1.17 -18.18 -6.89
C ASP A 200 -2.35 -17.75 -7.76
N ILE A 201 -2.77 -16.49 -7.62
CA ILE A 201 -3.97 -15.97 -8.31
C ILE A 201 -3.84 -15.93 -9.84
N ASP A 202 -2.62 -15.95 -10.38
CA ASP A 202 -2.42 -16.02 -11.83
C ASP A 202 -2.57 -17.45 -12.35
N ALA A 203 -2.19 -18.45 -11.53
CA ALA A 203 -2.33 -19.87 -11.85
C ALA A 203 -3.72 -20.42 -11.51
N SER A 204 -4.43 -19.81 -10.56
CA SER A 204 -5.75 -20.23 -10.07
C SER A 204 -6.75 -19.06 -10.08
N PRO A 205 -7.14 -18.57 -11.27
CA PRO A 205 -7.93 -17.33 -11.40
C PRO A 205 -9.36 -17.42 -10.86
N SER A 206 -9.86 -18.63 -10.59
CA SER A 206 -11.17 -18.88 -9.98
C SER A 206 -11.15 -18.81 -8.44
N SER A 207 -9.97 -18.77 -7.82
CA SER A 207 -9.80 -18.68 -6.38
C SER A 207 -9.57 -17.23 -5.97
N PRO A 208 -10.37 -16.66 -5.05
CA PRO A 208 -10.18 -15.29 -4.60
C PRO A 208 -8.86 -15.17 -3.81
N GLY A 209 -8.01 -14.23 -4.22
CA GLY A 209 -6.75 -13.95 -3.52
C GLY A 209 -6.89 -13.06 -2.27
N HIS A 210 -8.09 -12.56 -1.99
CA HIS A 210 -8.39 -11.72 -0.83
C HIS A 210 -9.28 -12.46 0.17
N ILE A 211 -9.38 -11.93 1.39
CA ILE A 211 -10.24 -12.49 2.42
C ILE A 211 -11.68 -12.02 2.14
N GLN A 212 -12.57 -12.97 1.86
CA GLN A 212 -13.98 -12.68 1.51
C GLN A 212 -14.84 -12.34 2.73
N GLU A 213 -14.45 -12.78 3.92
CA GLU A 213 -15.14 -12.43 5.17
C GLU A 213 -15.04 -10.93 5.41
N HIS A 214 -16.13 -10.33 5.90
CA HIS A 214 -16.17 -8.89 6.15
C HIS A 214 -15.12 -8.53 7.23
N PRO A 215 -14.37 -7.41 7.11
CA PRO A 215 -13.31 -7.07 8.06
C PRO A 215 -13.78 -7.01 9.53
N LEU A 216 -15.00 -6.50 9.77
CA LEU A 216 -15.58 -6.44 11.12
C LEU A 216 -15.95 -7.83 11.67
N GLU A 217 -16.39 -8.75 10.82
CA GLU A 217 -16.65 -10.13 11.25
C GLU A 217 -15.34 -10.84 11.57
N LEU A 218 -14.35 -10.69 10.69
CA LEU A 218 -13.03 -11.28 10.83
C LEU A 218 -12.34 -10.82 12.12
N VAL A 219 -12.28 -9.52 12.40
CA VAL A 219 -11.61 -8.99 13.60
C VAL A 219 -12.29 -9.49 14.88
N ASN A 220 -13.62 -9.58 14.90
CA ASN A 220 -14.40 -10.06 16.04
C ASN A 220 -14.19 -11.56 16.26
N ARG A 221 -14.30 -12.38 15.19
CA ARG A 221 -14.04 -13.81 15.22
C ARG A 221 -12.64 -14.11 15.75
N LYS A 222 -11.67 -13.26 15.42
CA LYS A 222 -10.28 -13.36 15.83
C LYS A 222 -9.97 -12.74 17.19
N LYS A 223 -10.94 -12.09 17.83
CA LYS A 223 -10.75 -11.33 19.08
C LYS A 223 -9.54 -10.38 18.98
N SER A 224 -9.42 -9.73 17.83
CA SER A 224 -8.28 -8.88 17.46
C SER A 224 -8.67 -7.40 17.48
N SER A 225 -7.79 -6.55 16.98
CA SER A 225 -8.01 -5.12 16.83
C SER A 225 -7.32 -4.63 15.56
N PHE A 226 -7.86 -3.58 14.96
CA PHE A 226 -7.17 -2.85 13.90
C PHE A 226 -6.12 -1.94 14.52
N LEU A 227 -4.86 -2.15 14.16
CA LEU A 227 -3.76 -1.27 14.52
C LEU A 227 -3.59 -0.24 13.41
N THR A 228 -3.63 1.04 13.74
CA THR A 228 -3.36 2.15 12.80
C THR A 228 -2.77 3.36 13.50
N THR A 229 -2.34 4.35 12.73
CA THR A 229 -1.87 5.65 13.21
C THR A 229 -1.96 6.69 12.09
N SER A 230 -1.70 7.96 12.40
CA SER A 230 -1.43 8.96 11.37
C SER A 230 -0.02 8.78 10.80
N PHE A 231 0.16 9.20 9.55
CA PHE A 231 1.44 9.06 8.85
C PHE A 231 1.93 10.41 8.32
N SER A 232 3.23 10.59 8.30
CA SER A 232 3.91 11.76 7.74
C SER A 232 4.81 11.36 6.56
N PRO A 233 5.11 12.29 5.64
CA PRO A 233 6.16 12.08 4.65
C PRO A 233 7.46 11.72 5.36
N GLY A 234 8.11 10.63 4.94
CA GLY A 234 9.28 10.09 5.62
C GLY A 234 9.03 8.77 6.33
N ASP A 235 7.81 8.52 6.76
CA ASP A 235 7.46 7.28 7.47
C ASP A 235 7.45 6.06 6.53
N CYS A 236 7.54 4.87 7.08
CA CYS A 236 7.20 3.64 6.38
C CYS A 236 6.60 2.59 7.34
N LEU A 237 5.76 1.73 6.80
CA LEU A 237 5.21 0.57 7.50
C LEU A 237 5.68 -0.71 6.80
N ILE A 238 6.35 -1.59 7.54
CA ILE A 238 6.92 -2.83 7.00
C ILE A 238 6.18 -4.02 7.62
N PHE A 239 5.81 -5.03 6.83
CA PHE A 239 5.15 -6.23 7.32
C PHE A 239 5.36 -7.44 6.40
N GLY A 240 5.16 -8.65 6.93
CA GLY A 240 5.35 -9.90 6.19
C GLY A 240 4.15 -10.28 5.30
N MET A 241 4.35 -11.25 4.40
CA MET A 241 3.34 -11.64 3.40
C MET A 241 2.04 -12.22 3.96
N PHE A 242 2.00 -12.60 5.24
CA PHE A 242 0.84 -13.17 5.92
C PHE A 242 0.19 -12.23 6.94
N THR A 243 0.68 -10.99 7.08
CA THR A 243 0.03 -9.99 7.93
C THR A 243 -1.27 -9.54 7.26
N VAL A 244 -2.40 -9.73 7.95
CA VAL A 244 -3.72 -9.31 7.46
C VAL A 244 -3.82 -7.80 7.56
N HIS A 245 -4.06 -7.15 6.43
CA HIS A 245 -4.05 -5.71 6.32
C HIS A 245 -5.05 -5.21 5.28
N GLY A 246 -5.30 -3.90 5.31
CA GLY A 246 -6.18 -3.18 4.41
C GLY A 246 -6.05 -1.69 4.68
N SER A 247 -6.95 -0.87 4.14
CA SER A 247 -7.03 0.53 4.56
C SER A 247 -8.43 0.91 4.98
N PHE A 248 -8.53 1.91 5.84
CA PHE A 248 -9.80 2.59 6.06
C PHE A 248 -10.20 3.38 4.81
N ASP A 249 -11.45 3.83 4.79
CA ASP A 249 -11.94 4.79 3.80
C ASP A 249 -11.19 6.11 3.95
N ASN A 250 -10.89 6.75 2.82
CA ASN A 250 -10.43 8.13 2.85
C ASN A 250 -11.62 9.06 3.18
N ASN A 251 -11.71 9.52 4.43
CA ASN A 251 -12.74 10.45 4.90
C ASN A 251 -12.27 11.91 4.90
N SER A 252 -11.33 12.27 4.01
CA SER A 252 -10.88 13.65 3.89
C SER A 252 -12.04 14.57 3.47
N SER A 253 -12.35 15.54 4.32
CA SER A 253 -13.42 16.52 4.07
C SER A 253 -13.04 17.59 3.05
N THR A 254 -11.75 17.67 2.67
CA THR A 254 -11.25 18.61 1.66
C THR A 254 -11.12 17.97 0.28
N GLY A 255 -11.50 16.69 0.13
CA GLY A 255 -11.35 15.94 -1.13
C GLY A 255 -9.89 15.58 -1.44
N LYS A 256 -9.00 15.62 -0.44
CA LYS A 256 -7.58 15.30 -0.61
C LYS A 256 -7.39 13.84 -0.99
N ILE A 257 -6.59 13.60 -2.02
CA ILE A 257 -6.19 12.26 -2.47
C ILE A 257 -5.12 11.72 -1.52
N ARG A 258 -5.30 10.49 -1.03
CA ARG A 258 -4.23 9.77 -0.33
C ARG A 258 -3.31 9.10 -1.34
N LEU A 259 -2.03 9.48 -1.31
CA LEU A 259 -0.98 8.86 -2.11
C LEU A 259 -0.09 7.97 -1.25
N SER A 260 0.19 6.77 -1.75
CA SER A 260 1.13 5.84 -1.13
C SER A 260 1.74 4.93 -2.18
N CYS A 261 2.91 4.37 -1.89
CA CYS A 261 3.53 3.36 -2.73
C CYS A 261 3.96 2.15 -1.91
N ASP A 262 3.57 0.96 -2.36
CA ASP A 262 4.08 -0.28 -1.81
C ASP A 262 5.28 -0.81 -2.64
N THR A 263 6.30 -1.30 -1.96
CA THR A 263 7.45 -2.01 -2.53
C THR A 263 7.65 -3.34 -1.83
N ARG A 264 8.41 -4.25 -2.45
CA ARG A 264 8.69 -5.58 -1.91
C ARG A 264 10.19 -5.81 -1.86
N PHE A 265 10.69 -6.22 -0.70
CA PHE A 265 12.10 -6.41 -0.43
C PHE A 265 12.40 -7.86 -0.02
N GLN A 266 13.54 -8.36 -0.46
CA GLN A 266 14.04 -9.71 -0.16
C GLN A 266 15.57 -9.72 -0.14
N PRO A 267 16.22 -10.74 0.44
CA PRO A 267 17.65 -10.92 0.31
C PRO A 267 18.09 -11.00 -1.16
N LYS A 268 19.20 -10.34 -1.51
CA LYS A 268 19.72 -10.27 -2.89
C LYS A 268 20.15 -11.61 -3.46
N SER A 269 20.56 -12.54 -2.61
CA SER A 269 20.98 -13.89 -3.02
C SER A 269 19.82 -14.83 -3.32
N GLU A 270 18.58 -14.45 -3.03
CA GLU A 270 17.39 -15.29 -3.14
C GLU A 270 16.68 -15.10 -4.49
N PRO A 271 15.99 -16.14 -5.01
CA PRO A 271 15.24 -16.02 -6.26
C PRO A 271 14.11 -15.00 -6.14
N MET A 272 13.96 -14.16 -7.15
CA MET A 272 12.96 -13.09 -7.21
C MET A 272 11.77 -13.51 -8.08
N ASP A 273 10.57 -13.04 -7.74
CA ASP A 273 9.39 -13.28 -8.56
C ASP A 273 9.53 -12.59 -9.93
N PRO A 274 9.65 -13.35 -11.03
CA PRO A 274 9.94 -12.78 -12.35
C PRO A 274 8.80 -11.91 -12.85
N ARG A 275 7.57 -12.06 -12.32
CA ARG A 275 6.43 -11.20 -12.68
C ARG A 275 6.69 -9.75 -12.33
N PHE A 276 7.41 -9.48 -11.23
CA PHE A 276 7.54 -8.13 -10.67
C PHE A 276 8.92 -7.52 -10.84
N SER A 277 9.74 -8.10 -11.74
CA SER A 277 11.18 -7.86 -11.80
C SER A 277 11.65 -7.60 -13.23
N GLY A 278 12.74 -6.85 -13.37
CA GLY A 278 13.29 -6.44 -14.68
C GLY A 278 12.77 -5.10 -15.20
N LEU A 279 13.16 -4.74 -16.42
CA LEU A 279 12.85 -3.45 -17.06
C LEU A 279 11.37 -3.27 -17.42
N PHE A 280 10.70 -4.39 -17.72
CA PHE A 280 9.30 -4.43 -18.13
C PHE A 280 8.59 -5.56 -17.36
N PRO A 281 8.35 -5.38 -16.05
CA PRO A 281 7.70 -6.41 -15.24
C PRO A 281 6.30 -6.74 -15.81
N GLU A 282 6.06 -8.02 -16.11
CA GLU A 282 4.80 -8.51 -16.68
C GLU A 282 3.62 -8.35 -15.70
N ALA A 283 3.91 -8.39 -14.41
CA ALA A 283 2.98 -8.39 -13.29
C ALA A 283 1.85 -9.43 -13.48
N HIS A 284 0.73 -9.23 -12.78
CA HIS A 284 -0.40 -10.13 -12.89
C HIS A 284 -0.98 -10.16 -14.30
N LYS A 285 -1.18 -11.39 -14.81
CA LYS A 285 -1.78 -11.68 -16.13
C LYS A 285 -1.10 -10.99 -17.32
N GLY A 286 0.18 -10.61 -17.19
CA GLY A 286 0.93 -9.92 -18.24
C GLY A 286 0.46 -8.48 -18.51
N LEU A 287 -0.28 -7.87 -17.57
CA LEU A 287 -0.86 -6.53 -17.74
C LEU A 287 0.09 -5.39 -17.34
N GLY A 288 1.27 -5.71 -16.80
CA GLY A 288 2.18 -4.75 -16.19
C GLY A 288 1.43 -3.90 -15.16
N TYR A 289 1.65 -2.58 -15.20
CA TYR A 289 0.97 -1.62 -14.31
C TYR A 289 -0.54 -1.53 -14.54
N GLY A 290 -1.06 -2.03 -15.66
CA GLY A 290 -2.50 -2.10 -15.92
C GLY A 290 -3.23 -3.12 -15.04
N CYS A 291 -2.51 -3.96 -14.29
CA CYS A 291 -3.12 -4.84 -13.28
C CYS A 291 -3.62 -4.09 -12.04
N LEU A 292 -3.11 -2.87 -11.81
CA LEU A 292 -3.45 -2.08 -10.63
C LEU A 292 -4.78 -1.35 -10.83
N SER A 293 -5.65 -1.38 -9.83
CA SER A 293 -6.87 -0.57 -9.83
C SER A 293 -6.57 0.93 -9.97
N ALA A 294 -5.44 1.39 -9.45
CA ALA A 294 -5.00 2.79 -9.57
C ALA A 294 -4.61 3.21 -11.01
N SER A 295 -4.42 2.25 -11.93
CA SER A 295 -4.23 2.56 -13.35
C SER A 295 -5.52 3.06 -14.01
N LEU A 296 -6.69 2.68 -13.48
CA LEU A 296 -7.98 3.18 -13.94
C LEU A 296 -8.15 4.67 -13.60
N PRO A 297 -8.96 5.41 -14.38
CA PRO A 297 -9.35 6.77 -14.03
C PRO A 297 -9.89 6.84 -12.60
N LEU A 298 -9.59 7.92 -11.86
CA LEU A 298 -10.05 8.05 -10.46
C LEU A 298 -11.59 8.12 -10.31
N THR A 299 -12.30 8.40 -11.41
CA THR A 299 -13.75 8.35 -11.52
C THR A 299 -14.32 6.94 -11.65
N GLU A 300 -13.46 5.93 -11.84
CA GLU A 300 -13.87 4.55 -12.10
C GLU A 300 -13.48 3.63 -10.94
N THR A 301 -14.18 2.50 -10.87
CA THR A 301 -13.84 1.38 -9.99
C THR A 301 -13.56 0.16 -10.84
N SER A 302 -12.56 -0.64 -10.44
CA SER A 302 -12.43 -1.98 -10.98
C SER A 302 -13.72 -2.75 -10.67
N ASN A 303 -14.40 -3.26 -11.70
CA ASN A 303 -15.51 -4.17 -11.49
C ASN A 303 -15.05 -5.33 -10.59
N PRO A 304 -15.85 -5.74 -9.58
CA PRO A 304 -15.58 -6.97 -8.86
C PRO A 304 -15.46 -8.09 -9.90
N LYS A 305 -14.32 -8.78 -9.92
CA LYS A 305 -14.17 -10.03 -10.65
C LYS A 305 -14.58 -11.17 -9.74
#